data_AF-A0A7J3ZPW9-F1
#
_entry.id   AF-A0A7J3ZPW9-F1
#
_cell.length_a   1.000
_cell.length_b   1.000
_cell.length_c   1.000
_cell.angle_alpha   90.00
_cell.angle_beta   90.00
_cell.angle_gamma   90.00
#
_symmetry.space_group_name_H-M   'P 1'
#
loop_
_entity.id
_entity.type
_entity.pdbx_description
1 polymer ?
#
loop_
_entity_poly.entity_id
_entity_poly.type
_entity_poly.pdbx_seq_one_letter_code
_entity_poly.pdbx_strand_id
1 'polypeptide(L)'
;MRRDGCVLISRSLILCLLMVLAILPRSVCSVVGDSSYDMLIIGPEVYADEMRRFIEFKVSQGITARFFSIEFINRSLQGSNIVWKIHEFAASEYKRSGIKYLLLVGTYEQVPAKYVYSPSSEFDVADFNYKPTDWYYGVPDWDDSKVGLLGGNIPKIAVGRLPVNNKEELKQVISKIIAVEKDFKCGPILIFDGLNGAFNSFLGLFRSDYHYCYISCDNSTSSMLNRILSIEDCSHIVSYTHGTPGALWVRASDGEWKTLMTCEDARNLSKMYGIHYLVACFAGALDLGNESLARALITSPAGPVVVIASSRVEVFDVQISLKFWERFSENGDVGMSFLEALQSYLCDQTVFSPKERRFQKYNLYLSKVIYGDVSWRISKGAENNQFICYAQPDSHFRISLKIEAPSQGKFNGKTIVSSSIFLFVLLILYYFLIMRDDEIASLAASVRCITEKEEYVLRRLLHAW
;
A
#
# COMPACT_ATOMS: atom_id res chain seq x y z
N MET A 1 -33.80 11.39 -79.07
CA MET A 1 -32.60 10.66 -78.58
C MET A 1 -31.61 11.65 -77.99
N ARG A 2 -30.93 11.24 -76.91
CA ARG A 2 -29.82 11.88 -76.17
C ARG A 2 -30.20 12.84 -75.04
N ARG A 3 -30.35 12.27 -73.85
CA ARG A 3 -30.36 12.94 -72.53
C ARG A 3 -29.48 12.18 -71.52
N ASP A 4 -28.28 11.75 -71.91
CA ASP A 4 -27.42 10.89 -71.06
C ASP A 4 -26.01 11.45 -70.79
N GLY A 5 -25.84 12.78 -70.78
CA GLY A 5 -24.53 13.41 -70.61
C GLY A 5 -24.19 13.92 -69.20
N CYS A 6 -25.16 14.07 -68.30
CA CYS A 6 -24.96 14.88 -67.08
C CYS A 6 -24.84 14.09 -65.77
N VAL A 7 -25.09 12.78 -65.77
CA VAL A 7 -25.17 11.98 -64.53
C VAL A 7 -23.83 11.31 -64.15
N LEU A 8 -22.88 11.20 -65.07
CA LEU A 8 -21.60 10.51 -64.84
C LEU A 8 -20.52 11.38 -64.18
N ILE A 9 -20.57 12.70 -64.35
CA ILE A 9 -19.54 13.61 -63.80
C ILE A 9 -19.79 13.89 -62.30
N SER A 10 -21.05 13.90 -61.83
CA SER A 10 -21.32 14.14 -60.41
C SER A 10 -20.98 12.94 -59.52
N ARG A 11 -21.11 11.70 -60.01
CA ARG A 11 -20.79 10.49 -59.23
C ARG A 11 -19.28 10.30 -59.03
N SER A 12 -18.45 10.65 -60.03
CA SER A 12 -17.00 10.52 -59.91
C SER A 12 -16.36 11.57 -58.99
N LEU A 13 -16.90 12.79 -58.95
CA LEU A 13 -16.45 13.83 -58.00
C LEU A 13 -16.81 13.50 -56.55
N ILE A 14 -17.98 12.90 -56.30
CA ILE A 14 -18.41 12.47 -54.97
C ILE A 14 -17.56 11.29 -54.45
N LEU A 15 -17.21 10.32 -55.32
CA LEU A 15 -16.32 9.22 -54.93
C LEU A 15 -14.89 9.69 -54.63
N CYS A 16 -14.38 10.67 -55.39
CA CYS A 16 -13.05 11.24 -55.16
C CYS A 16 -12.99 12.04 -53.84
N LEU A 17 -14.05 12.76 -53.49
CA LEU A 17 -14.15 13.50 -52.22
C LEU A 17 -14.24 12.55 -51.02
N LEU A 18 -14.94 11.41 -51.15
CA LEU A 18 -15.04 10.38 -50.12
C LEU A 18 -13.72 9.61 -49.91
N MET A 19 -12.91 9.42 -50.95
CA MET A 19 -11.59 8.80 -50.85
C MET A 19 -10.55 9.73 -50.21
N VAL A 20 -10.61 11.05 -50.44
CA VAL A 20 -9.70 12.02 -49.80
C VAL A 20 -10.00 12.16 -48.30
N LEU A 21 -11.27 12.04 -47.89
CA LEU A 21 -11.66 12.00 -46.46
C LEU A 21 -11.23 10.72 -45.72
N ALA A 22 -10.90 9.64 -46.44
CA ALA A 22 -10.44 8.38 -45.85
C ALA A 22 -8.92 8.30 -45.64
N ILE A 23 -8.14 9.23 -46.22
CA ILE A 23 -6.66 9.23 -46.20
C ILE A 23 -6.09 10.36 -45.30
N LEU A 24 -6.94 11.28 -44.83
CA LEU A 24 -6.53 12.20 -43.76
C LEU A 24 -6.33 11.39 -42.47
N PRO A 25 -5.20 11.53 -41.76
CA PRO A 25 -5.08 10.96 -40.44
C PRO A 25 -6.27 11.46 -39.62
N ARG A 26 -7.07 10.55 -39.08
CA ARG A 26 -8.05 10.89 -38.04
C ARG A 26 -7.26 11.31 -36.81
N SER A 27 -6.75 12.54 -36.84
CA SER A 27 -6.55 13.32 -35.64
C SER A 27 -7.94 13.50 -35.05
N VAL A 28 -8.35 12.55 -34.21
CA VAL A 28 -9.48 12.74 -33.31
C VAL A 28 -9.02 13.76 -32.28
N CYS A 29 -9.02 15.02 -32.69
CA CYS A 29 -9.17 16.13 -31.78
C CYS A 29 -10.68 16.26 -31.57
N SER A 30 -11.23 15.46 -30.64
CA SER A 30 -12.59 15.69 -30.17
C SER A 30 -12.57 16.95 -29.30
N VAL A 31 -13.03 18.05 -29.88
CA VAL A 31 -13.41 19.24 -29.12
C VAL A 31 -14.67 18.88 -28.31
N VAL A 32 -14.47 18.76 -27.00
CA VAL A 32 -15.42 18.94 -25.88
C VAL A 32 -16.75 18.18 -25.96
N GLY A 33 -16.73 16.99 -25.36
CA GLY A 33 -17.79 16.61 -24.41
C GLY A 33 -17.29 16.94 -23.01
N ASP A 34 -18.00 17.84 -22.32
CA ASP A 34 -17.84 18.23 -20.92
C ASP A 34 -18.29 17.09 -19.99
N SER A 35 -17.74 15.88 -20.21
CA SER A 35 -17.98 14.76 -19.31
C SER A 35 -17.01 14.89 -18.14
N SER A 36 -17.56 15.15 -16.96
CA SER A 36 -16.82 15.00 -15.71
C SER A 36 -16.10 13.65 -15.67
N TYR A 37 -14.93 13.63 -15.03
CA TYR A 37 -14.20 12.40 -14.82
C TYR A 37 -13.56 12.38 -13.44
N ASP A 38 -13.36 11.19 -12.89
CA ASP A 38 -12.93 11.01 -11.50
C ASP A 38 -11.41 11.14 -11.30
N MET A 39 -10.61 10.68 -12.28
CA MET A 39 -9.16 10.51 -12.13
C MET A 39 -8.36 11.18 -13.23
N LEU A 40 -7.50 12.13 -12.85
CA LEU A 40 -6.48 12.71 -13.71
C LEU A 40 -5.18 11.92 -13.58
N ILE A 41 -4.57 11.56 -14.71
CA ILE A 41 -3.28 10.89 -14.77
C ILE A 41 -2.29 11.78 -15.52
N ILE A 42 -1.13 12.04 -14.93
CA ILE A 42 -0.07 12.88 -15.53
C ILE A 42 1.25 12.11 -15.54
N GLY A 43 1.89 12.03 -16.70
CA GLY A 43 3.22 11.40 -16.85
C GLY A 43 3.85 11.65 -18.22
N PRO A 44 5.06 11.15 -18.50
CA PRO A 44 5.69 11.24 -19.81
C PRO A 44 4.82 10.67 -20.95
N GLU A 45 4.82 11.32 -22.11
CA GLU A 45 4.09 10.90 -23.32
C GLU A 45 4.42 9.45 -23.72
N VAL A 46 5.64 8.99 -23.44
CA VAL A 46 6.11 7.62 -23.73
C VAL A 46 5.26 6.55 -23.03
N TYR A 47 4.58 6.88 -21.93
CA TYR A 47 3.77 5.97 -21.12
C TYR A 47 2.30 5.89 -21.59
N ALA A 48 1.89 6.70 -22.57
CA ALA A 48 0.49 6.81 -22.99
C ALA A 48 -0.16 5.47 -23.37
N ASP A 49 0.57 4.57 -24.05
CA ASP A 49 0.04 3.28 -24.48
C ASP A 49 -0.24 2.34 -23.30
N GLU A 50 0.66 2.25 -22.33
CA GLU A 50 0.46 1.41 -21.14
C GLU A 50 -0.58 2.05 -20.20
N MET A 51 -0.64 3.39 -20.14
CA MET A 51 -1.69 4.11 -19.42
C MET A 51 -3.09 3.84 -19.98
N ARG A 52 -3.22 3.61 -21.29
CA ARG A 52 -4.51 3.24 -21.90
C ARG A 52 -5.06 1.95 -21.29
N ARG A 53 -4.21 0.93 -21.13
CA ARG A 53 -4.59 -0.35 -20.49
C ARG A 53 -5.04 -0.16 -19.04
N PHE A 54 -4.36 0.69 -18.28
CA PHE A 54 -4.76 1.03 -16.91
C PHE A 54 -6.09 1.79 -16.87
N ILE A 55 -6.29 2.77 -17.75
CA ILE A 55 -7.54 3.54 -17.87
C ILE A 55 -8.71 2.62 -18.22
N GLU A 56 -8.55 1.72 -19.19
CA GLU A 56 -9.59 0.75 -19.56
C GLU A 56 -9.99 -0.13 -18.38
N PHE A 57 -9.01 -0.59 -17.60
CA PHE A 57 -9.27 -1.31 -16.35
C PHE A 57 -10.03 -0.44 -15.34
N LYS A 58 -9.62 0.80 -15.11
CA LYS A 58 -10.31 1.71 -14.17
C LYS A 58 -11.73 2.03 -14.60
N VAL A 59 -11.96 2.25 -15.89
CA VAL A 59 -13.31 2.42 -16.45
C VAL A 59 -14.17 1.18 -16.22
N SER A 60 -13.60 -0.03 -16.32
CA SER A 60 -14.32 -1.27 -15.98
C SER A 60 -14.71 -1.37 -14.50
N GLN A 61 -14.00 -0.66 -13.62
CA GLN A 61 -14.30 -0.54 -12.19
C GLN A 61 -15.19 0.68 -11.87
N GLY A 62 -15.71 1.38 -12.89
CA GLY A 62 -16.56 2.56 -12.71
C GLY A 62 -15.80 3.84 -12.36
N ILE A 63 -14.49 3.89 -12.59
CA ILE A 63 -13.65 5.07 -12.39
C ILE A 63 -13.32 5.66 -13.75
N THR A 64 -13.84 6.85 -14.03
CA THR A 64 -13.55 7.54 -15.28
C THR A 64 -12.19 8.24 -15.18
N ALA A 65 -11.26 7.93 -16.10
CA ALA A 65 -9.89 8.42 -16.03
C ALA A 65 -9.42 9.05 -17.36
N ARG A 66 -8.55 10.06 -17.27
CA ARG A 66 -7.92 10.71 -18.43
C ARG A 66 -6.42 10.89 -18.20
N PHE A 67 -5.63 10.57 -19.23
CA PHE A 67 -4.18 10.78 -19.23
C PHE A 67 -3.80 12.04 -20.00
N PHE A 68 -2.93 12.85 -19.41
CA PHE A 68 -2.29 13.99 -20.05
C PHE A 68 -0.78 13.91 -19.90
N SER A 69 -0.07 14.02 -21.01
CA SER A 69 1.39 14.01 -20.98
C SER A 69 1.97 15.29 -20.38
N ILE A 70 3.12 15.19 -19.72
CA ILE A 70 3.88 16.36 -19.23
C ILE A 70 4.30 17.26 -20.38
N GLU A 71 4.65 16.67 -21.52
CA GLU A 71 5.00 17.36 -22.76
C GLU A 71 3.83 18.21 -23.27
N PHE A 72 2.61 17.69 -23.23
CA PHE A 72 1.39 18.45 -23.52
C PHE A 72 1.21 19.60 -22.54
N ILE A 73 1.25 19.34 -21.22
CA ILE A 73 1.04 20.38 -20.19
C ILE A 73 2.07 21.50 -20.33
N ASN A 74 3.34 21.15 -20.57
CA ASN A 74 4.41 22.12 -20.72
C ASN A 74 4.21 23.04 -21.94
N ARG A 75 3.65 22.51 -23.04
CA ARG A 75 3.32 23.29 -24.25
C ARG A 75 2.03 24.11 -24.10
N SER A 76 1.07 23.62 -23.33
CA SER A 76 -0.28 24.20 -23.21
C SER A 76 -0.36 25.40 -22.27
N LEU A 77 0.57 25.52 -21.31
CA LEU A 77 0.60 26.62 -20.34
C LEU A 77 1.85 27.50 -20.50
N GLN A 78 1.66 28.81 -20.37
CA GLN A 78 2.76 29.78 -20.36
C GLN A 78 3.57 29.67 -19.06
N GLY A 79 4.81 30.19 -19.07
CA GLY A 79 5.75 30.11 -17.94
C GLY A 79 6.83 29.05 -18.13
N SER A 80 7.86 29.06 -17.28
CA SER A 80 9.02 28.16 -17.38
C SER A 80 9.03 27.02 -16.36
N ASN A 81 8.29 27.16 -15.26
CA ASN A 81 8.31 26.20 -14.17
C ASN A 81 7.28 25.08 -14.38
N ILE A 82 7.77 23.87 -14.66
CA ILE A 82 6.91 22.70 -14.89
C ILE A 82 6.11 22.29 -13.64
N VAL A 83 6.66 22.44 -12.43
CA VAL A 83 5.93 22.16 -11.17
C VAL A 83 4.71 23.06 -11.07
N TRP A 84 4.86 24.35 -11.34
CA TRP A 84 3.72 25.27 -11.33
C TRP A 84 2.70 24.93 -12.43
N LYS A 85 3.16 24.57 -13.65
CA LYS A 85 2.24 24.20 -14.74
C LYS A 85 1.41 22.95 -14.44
N ILE A 86 2.02 21.92 -13.85
CA ILE A 86 1.31 20.70 -13.44
C ILE A 86 0.23 21.05 -12.40
N HIS A 87 0.56 21.91 -11.43
CA HIS A 87 -0.38 22.39 -10.43
C HIS A 87 -1.56 23.15 -11.05
N GLU A 88 -1.30 24.15 -11.89
CA GLU A 88 -2.37 24.90 -12.53
C GLU A 88 -3.26 24.00 -13.41
N PHE A 89 -2.65 23.04 -14.10
CA PHE A 89 -3.39 22.07 -14.89
C PHE A 89 -4.34 21.24 -14.01
N ALA A 90 -3.83 20.63 -12.94
CA ALA A 90 -4.62 19.83 -12.00
C ALA A 90 -5.71 20.67 -11.30
N ALA A 91 -5.39 21.89 -10.84
CA ALA A 91 -6.34 22.81 -10.23
C ALA A 91 -7.46 23.20 -11.21
N SER A 92 -7.12 23.37 -12.49
CA SER A 92 -8.10 23.68 -13.53
C SER A 92 -9.01 22.49 -13.87
N GLU A 93 -8.47 21.27 -13.88
CA GLU A 93 -9.24 20.03 -14.07
C GLU A 93 -10.13 19.72 -12.87
N TYR A 94 -9.70 20.03 -11.65
CA TYR A 94 -10.58 19.98 -10.47
C TYR A 94 -11.77 20.93 -10.61
N LYS A 95 -11.53 22.19 -11.03
CA LYS A 95 -12.61 23.18 -11.19
C LYS A 95 -13.58 22.82 -12.32
N ARG A 96 -13.08 22.29 -13.44
CA ARG A 96 -13.92 21.96 -14.62
C ARG A 96 -14.60 20.60 -14.49
N SER A 97 -13.84 19.58 -14.13
CA SER A 97 -14.24 18.18 -14.26
C SER A 97 -14.57 17.52 -12.93
N GLY A 98 -14.24 18.17 -11.80
CA GLY A 98 -14.51 17.65 -10.46
C GLY A 98 -13.66 16.45 -10.07
N ILE A 99 -12.42 16.37 -10.58
CA ILE A 99 -11.53 15.22 -10.32
C ILE A 99 -11.37 14.98 -8.82
N LYS A 100 -11.40 13.70 -8.42
CA LYS A 100 -11.20 13.24 -7.04
C LYS A 100 -9.80 12.71 -6.82
N TYR A 101 -9.21 12.14 -7.87
CA TYR A 101 -7.91 11.49 -7.83
C TYR A 101 -6.94 12.12 -8.84
N LEU A 102 -5.68 12.24 -8.44
CA LEU A 102 -4.56 12.56 -9.30
C LEU A 102 -3.49 11.48 -9.17
N LEU A 103 -3.11 10.85 -10.28
CA LEU A 103 -2.00 9.89 -10.33
C LEU A 103 -0.85 10.46 -11.16
N LEU A 104 0.30 10.63 -10.50
CA LEU A 104 1.55 11.02 -11.13
C LEU A 104 2.29 9.76 -11.58
N VAL A 105 2.73 9.68 -12.82
CA VAL A 105 3.41 8.51 -13.38
C VAL A 105 4.80 8.91 -13.86
N GLY A 106 5.81 8.46 -13.13
CA GLY A 106 7.22 8.72 -13.39
C GLY A 106 7.99 8.99 -12.10
N THR A 107 9.31 8.91 -12.19
CA THR A 107 10.22 9.29 -11.11
C THR A 107 10.14 10.77 -10.78
N TYR A 108 10.82 11.20 -9.72
CA TYR A 108 10.92 12.61 -9.35
C TYR A 108 11.53 13.46 -10.48
N GLU A 109 12.48 12.94 -11.27
CA GLU A 109 13.09 13.66 -12.39
C GLU A 109 12.11 13.86 -13.56
N GLN A 110 11.21 12.90 -13.77
CA GLN A 110 10.23 12.95 -14.85
C GLN A 110 9.02 13.80 -14.46
N VAL A 111 8.51 13.63 -13.24
CA VAL A 111 7.35 14.35 -12.69
C VAL A 111 7.76 14.96 -11.34
N PRO A 112 8.29 16.20 -11.33
CA PRO A 112 8.90 16.77 -10.13
C PRO A 112 7.88 17.03 -9.02
N ALA A 113 8.29 16.83 -7.78
CA ALA A 113 7.55 17.28 -6.59
C ALA A 113 7.84 18.76 -6.31
N LYS A 114 6.95 19.43 -5.56
CA LYS A 114 7.20 20.79 -5.07
C LYS A 114 8.05 20.73 -3.81
N TYR A 115 9.11 21.54 -3.73
CA TYR A 115 9.78 21.84 -2.48
C TYR A 115 9.04 22.96 -1.74
N VAL A 116 8.56 22.65 -0.54
CA VAL A 116 7.84 23.60 0.33
C VAL A 116 8.74 23.96 1.49
N TYR A 117 8.90 25.27 1.74
CA TYR A 117 9.62 25.76 2.91
C TYR A 117 8.78 25.46 4.17
N SER A 118 9.28 24.56 5.00
CA SER A 118 8.67 24.18 6.27
C SER A 118 9.79 23.81 7.24
N PRO A 119 10.39 24.83 7.89
CA PRO A 119 11.61 24.67 8.64
C PRO A 119 11.41 23.75 9.84
N SER A 120 12.40 22.91 10.06
CA SER A 120 12.40 21.95 11.15
C SER A 120 13.83 21.72 11.60
N SER A 121 14.08 21.81 12.90
CA SER A 121 15.30 21.30 13.52
C SER A 121 15.28 19.77 13.48
N GLU A 122 15.51 19.19 12.30
CA GLU A 122 15.57 17.74 12.13
C GLU A 122 16.88 17.21 12.70
N PHE A 123 16.84 16.86 14.00
CA PHE A 123 17.85 16.07 14.72
C PHE A 123 19.31 16.54 14.57
N ASP A 124 19.55 17.83 14.33
CA ASP A 124 20.88 18.43 14.10
C ASP A 124 21.71 17.79 12.96
N VAL A 125 21.10 16.93 12.12
CA VAL A 125 21.81 16.11 11.12
C VAL A 125 21.80 16.71 9.71
N ALA A 126 20.87 17.62 9.40
CA ALA A 126 20.89 18.41 8.16
C ALA A 126 19.85 19.55 8.15
N ASP A 127 20.15 20.61 7.39
CA ASP A 127 19.18 21.63 7.01
C ASP A 127 18.26 21.09 5.91
N PHE A 128 17.17 20.46 6.32
CA PHE A 128 16.07 20.08 5.43
C PHE A 128 14.93 21.11 5.46
N ASN A 129 15.20 22.41 5.50
CA ASN A 129 14.13 23.41 5.57
C ASN A 129 13.10 23.34 4.42
N TYR A 130 13.44 22.67 3.32
CA TYR A 130 12.53 22.40 2.21
C TYR A 130 12.15 20.91 2.13
N LYS A 131 10.85 20.63 2.08
CA LYS A 131 10.31 19.26 1.98
C LYS A 131 9.72 19.02 0.59
N PRO A 132 10.10 17.94 -0.11
CA PRO A 132 9.44 17.57 -1.35
C PRO A 132 8.07 16.98 -1.05
N THR A 133 7.05 17.44 -1.77
CA THR A 133 5.68 16.99 -1.61
C THR A 133 4.93 16.93 -2.94
N ASP A 134 4.12 15.88 -3.08
CA ASP A 134 3.13 15.77 -4.16
C ASP A 134 1.79 16.40 -3.76
N TRP A 135 1.55 16.66 -2.47
CA TRP A 135 0.31 17.28 -1.98
C TRP A 135 0.08 18.68 -2.51
N TYR A 136 1.15 19.37 -2.93
CA TYR A 136 1.04 20.62 -3.66
C TYR A 136 0.01 20.50 -4.80
N TYR A 137 0.07 19.43 -5.59
CA TYR A 137 -0.84 19.19 -6.70
C TYR A 137 -2.27 18.84 -6.27
N GLY A 138 -2.46 18.45 -5.02
CA GLY A 138 -3.75 18.11 -4.43
C GLY A 138 -4.50 19.30 -3.83
N VAL A 139 -3.91 20.49 -3.80
CA VAL A 139 -4.48 21.71 -3.20
C VAL A 139 -4.68 22.77 -4.29
N PRO A 140 -5.86 22.87 -4.92
CA PRO A 140 -6.10 23.77 -6.06
C PRO A 140 -5.87 25.27 -5.77
N ASP A 141 -5.96 25.68 -4.52
CA ASP A 141 -5.83 27.06 -4.02
C ASP A 141 -4.63 27.22 -3.09
N TRP A 142 -3.52 26.52 -3.39
CA TRP A 142 -2.30 26.56 -2.60
C TRP A 142 -1.77 27.97 -2.35
N ASP A 143 -1.40 28.24 -1.10
CA ASP A 143 -0.81 29.49 -0.64
C ASP A 143 0.37 29.21 0.30
N ASP A 144 1.59 29.57 -0.12
CA ASP A 144 2.82 29.38 0.66
C ASP A 144 2.74 30.08 2.04
N SER A 145 1.95 31.14 2.18
CA SER A 145 1.81 31.86 3.45
C SER A 145 1.03 31.08 4.52
N LYS A 146 0.22 30.10 4.10
CA LYS A 146 -0.64 29.27 4.95
C LYS A 146 0.03 27.99 5.45
N VAL A 147 1.25 27.70 5.01
CA VAL A 147 2.02 26.54 5.47
C VAL A 147 2.18 26.58 7.00
N GLY A 148 1.83 25.48 7.66
CA GLY A 148 1.92 25.33 9.11
C GLY A 148 0.76 25.94 9.91
N LEU A 149 -0.22 26.57 9.28
CA LEU A 149 -1.39 27.14 9.97
C LEU A 149 -2.57 26.16 9.99
N LEU A 150 -3.46 26.32 10.98
CA LEU A 150 -4.72 25.60 11.07
C LEU A 150 -5.56 25.82 9.80
N GLY A 151 -5.96 24.73 9.16
CA GLY A 151 -6.72 24.76 7.90
C GLY A 151 -5.95 25.31 6.69
N GLY A 152 -4.62 25.41 6.78
CA GLY A 152 -3.76 25.87 5.70
C GLY A 152 -3.49 24.80 4.64
N ASN A 153 -3.71 25.14 3.37
CA ASN A 153 -3.51 24.27 2.20
C ASN A 153 -4.10 22.87 2.38
N ILE A 154 -5.39 22.81 2.69
CA ILE A 154 -6.15 21.58 2.84
C ILE A 154 -6.29 20.90 1.47
N PRO A 155 -5.82 19.65 1.30
CA PRO A 155 -5.93 18.95 0.02
C PRO A 155 -7.40 18.67 -0.31
N LYS A 156 -7.74 18.77 -1.59
CA LYS A 156 -9.08 18.50 -2.17
C LYS A 156 -9.09 17.33 -3.15
N ILE A 157 -7.91 16.93 -3.61
CA ILE A 157 -7.71 15.83 -4.56
C ILE A 157 -6.77 14.83 -3.87
N ALA A 158 -7.11 13.55 -3.91
CA ALA A 158 -6.23 12.50 -3.45
C ALA A 158 -5.09 12.30 -4.46
N VAL A 159 -3.84 12.37 -4.02
CA VAL A 159 -2.67 12.30 -4.91
C VAL A 159 -1.90 11.00 -4.68
N GLY A 160 -1.64 10.26 -5.75
CA GLY A 160 -0.75 9.11 -5.75
C GLY A 160 0.35 9.21 -6.79
N ARG A 161 1.37 8.34 -6.67
CA ARG A 161 2.50 8.27 -7.60
C ARG A 161 2.84 6.84 -7.98
N LEU A 162 3.04 6.58 -9.27
CA LEU A 162 3.77 5.42 -9.78
C LEU A 162 5.20 5.86 -10.14
N PRO A 163 6.21 5.60 -9.29
CA PRO A 163 7.58 6.15 -9.44
C PRO A 163 8.42 5.33 -10.44
N VAL A 164 7.88 5.11 -11.63
CA VAL A 164 8.46 4.25 -12.67
C VAL A 164 9.50 4.98 -13.50
N ASN A 165 10.61 4.32 -13.83
CA ASN A 165 11.70 4.94 -14.60
C ASN A 165 11.68 4.60 -16.11
N ASN A 166 10.93 3.59 -16.54
CA ASN A 166 10.80 3.17 -17.93
C ASN A 166 9.47 2.45 -18.21
N LYS A 167 9.24 2.06 -19.47
CA LYS A 167 7.99 1.43 -19.91
C LYS A 167 7.82 0.02 -19.36
N GLU A 168 8.92 -0.72 -19.23
CA GLU A 168 8.93 -2.10 -18.77
C GLU A 168 8.51 -2.18 -17.29
N GLU A 169 9.06 -1.30 -16.46
CA GLU A 169 8.69 -1.15 -15.05
C GLU A 169 7.22 -0.73 -14.92
N LEU A 170 6.77 0.21 -15.75
CA LEU A 170 5.37 0.63 -15.76
C LEU A 170 4.42 -0.52 -16.10
N LYS A 171 4.74 -1.30 -17.14
CA LYS A 171 3.95 -2.47 -17.55
C LYS A 171 3.88 -3.52 -16.44
N GLN A 172 4.98 -3.74 -15.72
CA GLN A 172 5.02 -4.64 -14.58
C GLN A 172 4.12 -4.15 -13.45
N VAL A 173 4.26 -2.88 -13.06
CA VAL A 173 3.46 -2.26 -11.99
C VAL A 173 1.97 -2.29 -12.32
N ILE A 174 1.56 -1.92 -13.53
CA ILE A 174 0.15 -1.99 -13.95
C ILE A 174 -0.37 -3.42 -13.94
N SER A 175 0.44 -4.39 -14.38
CA SER A 175 0.02 -5.80 -14.35
C SER A 175 -0.19 -6.30 -12.93
N LYS A 176 0.69 -5.92 -11.99
CA LYS A 176 0.55 -6.23 -10.56
C LYS A 176 -0.71 -5.59 -9.98
N ILE A 177 -0.93 -4.30 -10.23
CA ILE A 177 -2.12 -3.57 -9.78
C ILE A 177 -3.40 -4.27 -10.28
N ILE A 178 -3.53 -4.50 -11.59
CA ILE A 178 -4.71 -5.17 -12.18
C ILE A 178 -4.92 -6.56 -11.57
N ALA A 179 -3.85 -7.34 -11.37
CA ALA A 179 -3.96 -8.69 -10.82
C ALA A 179 -4.52 -8.69 -9.39
N VAL A 180 -4.00 -7.82 -8.52
CA VAL A 180 -4.45 -7.72 -7.13
C VAL A 180 -5.85 -7.14 -7.05
N GLU A 181 -6.14 -6.05 -7.76
CA GLU A 181 -7.44 -5.38 -7.66
C GLU A 181 -8.60 -6.23 -8.20
N LYS A 182 -8.35 -7.08 -9.20
CA LYS A 182 -9.38 -7.92 -9.81
C LYS A 182 -9.84 -9.08 -8.93
N ASP A 183 -8.95 -9.63 -8.11
CA ASP A 183 -9.21 -10.79 -7.24
C ASP A 183 -8.69 -10.53 -5.81
N PHE A 184 -8.93 -9.31 -5.31
CA PHE A 184 -8.49 -8.95 -3.97
C PHE A 184 -9.28 -9.72 -2.91
N LYS A 185 -8.57 -10.37 -2.00
CA LYS A 185 -9.17 -11.05 -0.86
C LYS A 185 -8.75 -10.33 0.42
N CYS A 186 -9.75 -9.91 1.20
CA CYS A 186 -9.50 -9.41 2.54
C CYS A 186 -8.95 -10.55 3.41
N GLY A 187 -7.88 -10.23 4.13
CA GLY A 187 -7.18 -11.11 5.05
C GLY A 187 -6.64 -10.29 6.24
N PRO A 188 -5.82 -10.90 7.09
CA PRO A 188 -5.30 -10.22 8.27
C PRO A 188 -4.34 -9.09 7.88
N ILE A 189 -4.31 -8.05 8.72
CA ILE A 189 -3.28 -7.00 8.66
C ILE A 189 -2.07 -7.48 9.46
N LEU A 190 -0.91 -7.55 8.81
CA LEU A 190 0.36 -7.81 9.48
C LEU A 190 0.93 -6.53 10.08
N ILE A 191 1.27 -6.55 11.36
CA ILE A 191 1.85 -5.39 12.05
C ILE A 191 3.28 -5.69 12.48
N PHE A 192 4.21 -4.85 12.05
CA PHE A 192 5.55 -4.75 12.59
C PHE A 192 5.64 -3.57 13.56
N ASP A 193 5.97 -3.81 14.83
CA ASP A 193 6.22 -2.76 15.84
C ASP A 193 7.61 -2.92 16.46
N GLY A 194 8.37 -1.81 16.47
CA GLY A 194 9.71 -1.71 17.04
C GLY A 194 9.75 -1.28 18.52
N LEU A 195 8.79 -1.72 19.35
CA LEU A 195 8.73 -1.54 20.82
C LEU A 195 8.37 -0.13 21.36
N ASN A 196 7.54 0.66 20.66
CA ASN A 196 7.22 2.03 21.13
C ASN A 196 5.75 2.28 21.53
N GLY A 197 4.98 1.22 21.81
CA GLY A 197 3.63 1.35 22.40
C GLY A 197 2.55 1.90 21.46
N ALA A 198 2.90 2.27 20.22
CA ALA A 198 1.97 2.67 19.17
C ALA A 198 0.96 1.56 18.82
N PHE A 199 1.38 0.29 19.00
CA PHE A 199 0.51 -0.87 18.88
C PHE A 199 -0.76 -0.76 19.74
N ASN A 200 -0.67 -0.32 21.00
CA ASN A 200 -1.84 -0.26 21.89
C ASN A 200 -2.90 0.75 21.41
N SER A 201 -2.47 1.88 20.83
CA SER A 201 -3.39 2.86 20.23
C SER A 201 -3.99 2.37 18.91
N PHE A 202 -3.19 1.65 18.10
CA PHE A 202 -3.66 1.02 16.87
C PHE A 202 -4.68 -0.09 17.15
N LEU A 203 -4.44 -0.92 18.16
CA LEU A 203 -5.37 -1.96 18.61
C LEU A 203 -6.72 -1.41 19.07
N GLY A 204 -6.74 -0.23 19.73
CA GLY A 204 -7.97 0.37 20.23
C GLY A 204 -8.96 0.81 19.13
N LEU A 205 -8.52 0.96 17.88
CA LEU A 205 -9.39 1.29 16.74
C LEU A 205 -10.10 0.08 16.15
N PHE A 206 -9.46 -1.08 16.22
CA PHE A 206 -10.03 -2.30 15.72
C PHE A 206 -11.13 -2.70 16.68
N ARG A 207 -12.39 -2.44 16.26
CA ARG A 207 -13.55 -3.15 16.82
C ARG A 207 -13.22 -4.65 16.85
N SER A 208 -13.89 -5.40 17.72
CA SER A 208 -13.76 -6.87 17.89
C SER A 208 -13.80 -7.71 16.62
N ASP A 209 -14.08 -7.09 15.47
CA ASP A 209 -14.38 -7.70 14.19
C ASP A 209 -13.20 -7.59 13.18
N TYR A 210 -12.10 -6.90 13.53
CA TYR A 210 -10.88 -6.87 12.70
C TYR A 210 -9.83 -7.84 13.18
N HIS A 211 -9.20 -8.51 12.23
CA HIS A 211 -8.17 -9.51 12.49
C HIS A 211 -6.79 -9.01 12.08
N TYR A 212 -5.82 -9.16 12.98
CA TYR A 212 -4.43 -8.76 12.76
C TYR A 212 -3.48 -9.88 13.17
N CYS A 213 -2.37 -10.00 12.44
CA CYS A 213 -1.23 -10.80 12.84
C CYS A 213 -0.16 -9.85 13.41
N TYR A 214 0.21 -10.05 14.66
CA TYR A 214 1.24 -9.24 15.30
C TYR A 214 2.55 -10.02 15.33
N ILE A 215 3.60 -9.44 14.76
CA ILE A 215 4.93 -10.04 14.83
C ILE A 215 5.90 -9.02 15.39
N SER A 216 6.32 -9.29 16.63
CA SER A 216 7.51 -8.69 17.21
C SER A 216 8.71 -9.44 16.64
N CYS A 217 9.38 -8.84 15.66
CA CYS A 217 10.56 -9.43 15.05
C CYS A 217 11.82 -8.79 15.61
N ASP A 218 12.71 -9.59 16.18
CA ASP A 218 14.08 -9.15 16.43
C ASP A 218 14.92 -9.19 15.14
N ASN A 219 14.63 -10.04 14.14
CA ASN A 219 15.38 -10.03 12.87
C ASN A 219 14.57 -10.68 11.72
N SER A 220 14.11 -9.91 10.73
CA SER A 220 13.31 -10.43 9.61
C SER A 220 14.15 -10.51 8.34
N THR A 221 14.65 -11.70 8.01
CA THR A 221 15.19 -11.95 6.66
C THR A 221 14.05 -11.98 5.64
N SER A 222 14.32 -11.72 4.35
CA SER A 222 13.35 -11.93 3.25
C SER A 222 12.73 -13.33 3.27
N SER A 223 13.47 -14.36 3.69
CA SER A 223 12.92 -15.71 3.88
C SER A 223 11.81 -15.77 4.94
N MET A 224 11.94 -15.00 6.02
CA MET A 224 10.93 -14.96 7.09
C MET A 224 9.70 -14.16 6.66
N LEU A 225 9.91 -13.01 6.01
CA LEU A 225 8.83 -12.19 5.45
C LEU A 225 8.02 -12.98 4.41
N ASN A 226 8.68 -13.63 3.47
CA ASN A 226 8.02 -14.49 2.48
C ASN A 226 7.25 -15.63 3.14
N ARG A 227 7.80 -16.23 4.20
CA ARG A 227 7.13 -17.31 4.93
C ARG A 227 5.88 -16.80 5.66
N ILE A 228 5.96 -15.67 6.35
CA ILE A 228 4.81 -15.05 7.05
C ILE A 228 3.71 -14.71 6.04
N LEU A 229 4.06 -14.00 4.96
CA LEU A 229 3.11 -13.63 3.91
C LEU A 229 2.50 -14.84 3.20
N SER A 230 3.19 -15.98 3.20
CA SER A 230 2.69 -17.21 2.58
C SER A 230 1.83 -18.08 3.50
N ILE A 231 2.01 -18.01 4.81
CA ILE A 231 1.26 -18.83 5.78
C ILE A 231 -0.04 -18.14 6.19
N GLU A 232 0.01 -16.82 6.41
CA GLU A 232 -1.08 -16.07 7.03
C GLU A 232 -2.04 -15.42 6.01
N ASP A 233 -1.73 -15.53 4.71
CA ASP A 233 -2.45 -14.87 3.60
C ASP A 233 -2.80 -13.39 3.92
N CYS A 234 -1.84 -12.67 4.50
CA CYS A 234 -1.99 -11.28 4.91
C CYS A 234 -2.35 -10.38 3.72
N SER A 235 -3.39 -9.56 3.86
CA SER A 235 -3.83 -8.68 2.78
C SER A 235 -3.22 -7.28 2.86
N HIS A 236 -2.76 -6.86 4.05
CA HIS A 236 -2.10 -5.58 4.27
C HIS A 236 -0.97 -5.71 5.30
N ILE A 237 -0.05 -4.74 5.30
CA ILE A 237 1.04 -4.62 6.26
C ILE A 237 1.08 -3.19 6.81
N VAL A 238 1.31 -3.06 8.11
CA VAL A 238 1.61 -1.80 8.78
C VAL A 238 2.95 -1.94 9.50
N SER A 239 3.81 -0.93 9.37
CA SER A 239 5.13 -0.92 10.00
C SER A 239 5.32 0.34 10.83
N TYR A 240 5.36 0.20 12.15
CA TYR A 240 5.75 1.23 13.11
C TYR A 240 7.21 1.00 13.51
N THR A 241 8.13 1.58 12.74
CA THR A 241 9.55 1.26 12.82
C THR A 241 10.43 2.49 12.59
N HIS A 242 11.74 2.31 12.69
CA HIS A 242 12.68 3.29 12.15
C HIS A 242 12.92 3.03 10.66
N GLY A 243 13.43 4.03 9.95
CA GLY A 243 13.62 3.95 8.51
C GLY A 243 14.80 4.78 8.03
N THR A 244 15.38 4.32 6.94
CA THR A 244 16.26 5.06 6.05
C THR A 244 15.68 4.94 4.63
N PRO A 245 16.18 5.68 3.62
CA PRO A 245 15.71 5.51 2.25
C PRO A 245 15.72 4.05 1.79
N GLY A 246 16.72 3.25 2.18
CA GLY A 246 16.89 1.88 1.68
C GLY A 246 16.37 0.74 2.57
N ALA A 247 15.93 1.02 3.80
CA ALA A 247 15.60 -0.06 4.75
C ALA A 247 14.73 0.39 5.94
N LEU A 248 14.04 -0.58 6.54
CA LEU A 248 13.40 -0.48 7.85
C LEU A 248 14.30 -1.09 8.93
N TRP A 249 14.25 -0.48 10.10
CA TRP A 249 15.05 -0.86 11.26
C TRP A 249 14.19 -0.93 12.50
N VAL A 250 14.48 -1.90 13.35
CA VAL A 250 13.86 -2.07 14.67
C VAL A 250 14.93 -2.15 15.73
N ARG A 251 14.61 -1.67 16.93
CA ARG A 251 15.46 -1.89 18.09
C ARG A 251 14.99 -3.16 18.77
N ALA A 252 15.84 -4.19 18.77
CA ALA A 252 15.50 -5.49 19.33
C ALA A 252 15.52 -5.49 20.86
N SER A 253 15.04 -6.56 21.46
CA SER A 253 14.97 -6.70 22.93
C SER A 253 16.35 -6.62 23.63
N ASP A 254 17.42 -6.97 22.91
CA ASP A 254 18.82 -6.84 23.35
C ASP A 254 19.35 -5.40 23.27
N GLY A 255 18.54 -4.46 22.78
CA GLY A 255 18.87 -3.05 22.64
C GLY A 255 19.60 -2.70 21.33
N GLU A 256 19.94 -3.70 20.51
CA GLU A 256 20.67 -3.54 19.25
C GLU A 256 19.74 -3.15 18.09
N TRP A 257 20.31 -2.44 17.11
CA TRP A 257 19.61 -2.12 15.87
C TRP A 257 19.66 -3.30 14.91
N LYS A 258 18.49 -3.76 14.49
CA LYS A 258 18.36 -4.87 13.54
C LYS A 258 17.55 -4.47 12.33
N THR A 259 17.94 -4.99 11.17
CA THR A 259 17.29 -4.70 9.90
C THR A 259 16.01 -5.53 9.79
N LEU A 260 14.89 -4.87 9.50
CA LEU A 260 13.61 -5.53 9.31
C LEU A 260 13.35 -5.86 7.84
N MET A 261 13.70 -4.95 6.94
CA MET A 261 13.50 -5.11 5.49
C MET A 261 14.39 -4.13 4.75
N THR A 262 15.09 -4.60 3.72
CA THR A 262 15.84 -3.75 2.78
C THR A 262 15.13 -3.64 1.43
N CYS A 263 15.58 -2.72 0.57
CA CYS A 263 15.17 -2.71 -0.83
C CYS A 263 15.45 -4.03 -1.57
N GLU A 264 16.51 -4.76 -1.19
CA GLU A 264 16.81 -6.07 -1.77
C GLU A 264 15.77 -7.11 -1.35
N ASP A 265 15.39 -7.13 -0.07
CA ASP A 265 14.32 -8.00 0.42
C ASP A 265 12.98 -7.70 -0.28
N ALA A 266 12.66 -6.41 -0.48
CA ALA A 266 11.44 -5.98 -1.19
C ALA A 266 11.38 -6.51 -2.64
N ARG A 267 12.52 -6.56 -3.34
CA ARG A 267 12.62 -7.11 -4.70
C ARG A 267 12.49 -8.63 -4.74
N ASN A 268 12.80 -9.30 -3.63
CA ASN A 268 12.75 -10.75 -3.48
C ASN A 268 11.45 -11.25 -2.82
N LEU A 269 10.44 -10.37 -2.66
CA LEU A 269 9.11 -10.79 -2.24
C LEU A 269 8.48 -11.71 -3.30
N SER A 270 7.68 -12.66 -2.83
CA SER A 270 7.02 -13.67 -3.68
C SER A 270 5.49 -13.57 -3.67
N LYS A 271 4.92 -12.80 -2.74
CA LYS A 271 3.48 -12.63 -2.55
C LYS A 271 3.07 -11.20 -2.88
N MET A 272 1.97 -11.07 -3.61
CA MET A 272 1.31 -9.78 -3.85
C MET A 272 0.29 -9.53 -2.73
N TYR A 273 0.18 -8.29 -2.29
CA TYR A 273 -0.79 -7.88 -1.27
C TYR A 273 -1.24 -6.43 -1.52
N GLY A 274 -2.18 -5.96 -0.70
CA GLY A 274 -2.83 -4.67 -0.85
C GLY A 274 -1.94 -3.48 -0.49
N ILE A 275 -1.97 -3.13 0.80
CA ILE A 275 -1.39 -1.89 1.33
C ILE A 275 -0.20 -2.22 2.20
N HIS A 276 0.91 -1.50 2.03
CA HIS A 276 1.98 -1.40 3.02
C HIS A 276 2.03 0.02 3.58
N TYR A 277 1.58 0.22 4.82
CA TYR A 277 1.65 1.52 5.49
C TYR A 277 2.95 1.60 6.31
N LEU A 278 3.85 2.50 5.93
CA LEU A 278 5.16 2.71 6.54
C LEU A 278 5.13 3.96 7.42
N VAL A 279 5.15 3.75 8.73
CA VAL A 279 5.47 4.79 9.72
C VAL A 279 6.95 4.66 10.04
N ALA A 280 7.78 5.21 9.14
CA ALA A 280 9.23 5.18 9.23
C ALA A 280 9.85 6.37 8.49
N CYS A 281 10.93 6.94 9.04
CA CYS A 281 11.62 8.09 8.43
C CYS A 281 12.18 7.72 7.05
N PHE A 282 12.04 8.63 6.08
CA PHE A 282 12.67 8.57 4.74
C PHE A 282 12.38 7.33 3.89
N ALA A 283 11.60 6.35 4.35
CA ALA A 283 11.33 5.10 3.62
C ALA A 283 10.62 5.35 2.27
N GLY A 284 9.95 6.50 2.14
CA GLY A 284 9.34 6.99 0.92
C GLY A 284 10.03 8.23 0.36
N ALA A 285 11.34 8.37 0.49
CA ALA A 285 12.06 9.49 -0.12
C ALA A 285 11.83 9.54 -1.64
N LEU A 286 11.46 10.72 -2.13
CA LEU A 286 11.19 10.98 -3.55
C LEU A 286 12.47 11.31 -4.33
N ASP A 287 13.43 11.94 -3.65
CA ASP A 287 14.54 12.70 -4.23
C ASP A 287 15.90 12.38 -3.55
N LEU A 288 15.94 11.37 -2.66
CA LEU A 288 17.15 10.95 -1.97
C LEU A 288 17.53 9.52 -2.36
N GLY A 289 18.77 9.36 -2.79
CA GLY A 289 19.28 8.09 -3.29
C GLY A 289 18.71 7.72 -4.66
N ASN A 290 19.32 6.76 -5.34
CA ASN A 290 18.79 6.24 -6.60
C ASN A 290 17.53 5.35 -6.40
N GLU A 291 17.16 5.07 -5.15
CA GLU A 291 16.09 4.14 -4.78
C GLU A 291 15.60 4.44 -3.36
N SER A 292 14.28 4.34 -3.14
CA SER A 292 13.67 4.30 -1.81
C SER A 292 12.97 2.95 -1.59
N LEU A 293 12.75 2.57 -0.33
CA LEU A 293 12.07 1.33 0.02
C LEU A 293 10.65 1.30 -0.55
N ALA A 294 9.92 2.42 -0.48
CA ALA A 294 8.59 2.52 -1.07
C ALA A 294 8.62 2.30 -2.59
N ARG A 295 9.62 2.86 -3.28
CA ARG A 295 9.82 2.60 -4.72
C ARG A 295 10.18 1.13 -4.99
N ALA A 296 11.10 0.54 -4.22
CA ALA A 296 11.47 -0.87 -4.37
C ALA A 296 10.26 -1.81 -4.16
N LEU A 297 9.43 -1.54 -3.15
CA LEU A 297 8.20 -2.29 -2.88
C LEU A 297 7.18 -2.17 -4.00
N ILE A 298 6.86 -0.94 -4.45
CA ILE A 298 5.82 -0.73 -5.46
C ILE A 298 6.25 -1.23 -6.84
N THR A 299 7.54 -1.15 -7.18
CA THR A 299 8.07 -1.56 -8.48
C THR A 299 8.43 -3.04 -8.56
N SER A 300 8.59 -3.73 -7.43
CA SER A 300 8.80 -5.19 -7.38
C SER A 300 7.70 -5.97 -8.13
N PRO A 301 8.00 -7.10 -8.80
CA PRO A 301 6.99 -7.94 -9.45
C PRO A 301 5.93 -8.47 -8.48
N ALA A 302 6.31 -8.64 -7.21
CA ALA A 302 5.41 -8.98 -6.11
C ALA A 302 5.33 -7.82 -5.11
N GLY A 303 4.86 -8.07 -3.89
CA GLY A 303 4.73 -7.06 -2.86
C GLY A 303 3.43 -6.25 -2.95
N PRO A 304 3.39 -5.05 -2.37
CA PRO A 304 2.18 -4.25 -2.28
C PRO A 304 1.81 -3.63 -3.63
N VAL A 305 0.53 -3.30 -3.79
CA VAL A 305 0.01 -2.42 -4.85
C VAL A 305 -0.18 -0.98 -4.41
N VAL A 306 -0.16 -0.73 -3.10
CA VAL A 306 -0.11 0.60 -2.49
C VAL A 306 0.91 0.63 -1.36
N VAL A 307 1.78 1.63 -1.35
CA VAL A 307 2.66 1.94 -0.23
C VAL A 307 2.39 3.36 0.23
N ILE A 308 2.13 3.56 1.52
CA ILE A 308 2.00 4.90 2.11
C ILE A 308 3.25 5.11 2.95
N ALA A 309 4.06 6.11 2.62
CA ALA A 309 5.36 6.31 3.26
C ALA A 309 5.76 7.79 3.31
N SER A 310 6.68 8.12 4.21
CA SER A 310 7.14 9.49 4.40
C SER A 310 8.43 9.77 3.63
N SER A 311 8.46 10.89 2.91
CA SER A 311 9.61 11.34 2.12
C SER A 311 10.73 11.91 2.97
N ARG A 312 10.43 12.24 4.23
CA ARG A 312 11.33 12.85 5.21
C ARG A 312 11.10 12.24 6.58
N VAL A 313 11.55 12.95 7.62
CA VAL A 313 11.40 12.54 9.01
C VAL A 313 9.94 12.26 9.34
N GLU A 314 9.74 11.12 9.98
CA GLU A 314 8.46 10.65 10.49
C GLU A 314 8.49 10.74 12.02
N VAL A 315 7.49 11.38 12.62
CA VAL A 315 7.37 11.48 14.08
C VAL A 315 6.03 10.89 14.46
N PHE A 316 6.03 9.60 14.81
CA PHE A 316 4.87 8.82 15.29
C PHE A 316 3.53 9.31 14.72
N ASP A 317 3.27 8.94 13.47
CA ASP A 317 2.04 9.24 12.73
C ASP A 317 0.80 8.49 13.26
N VAL A 318 0.48 8.63 14.54
CA VAL A 318 -0.69 7.97 15.09
C VAL A 318 -1.94 8.61 14.48
N GLN A 319 -2.07 9.94 14.51
CA GLN A 319 -3.32 10.60 14.12
C GLN A 319 -3.76 10.36 12.66
N ILE A 320 -2.87 10.47 11.66
CA ILE A 320 -3.27 10.28 10.25
C ILE A 320 -3.44 8.78 9.98
N SER A 321 -2.51 7.93 10.42
CA SER A 321 -2.62 6.48 10.18
C SER A 321 -3.89 5.89 10.79
N LEU A 322 -4.20 6.25 12.05
CA LEU A 322 -5.41 5.82 12.74
C LEU A 322 -6.68 6.22 11.96
N LYS A 323 -6.77 7.48 11.56
CA LYS A 323 -7.94 7.99 10.85
C LYS A 323 -8.06 7.39 9.43
N PHE A 324 -6.92 7.15 8.78
CA PHE A 324 -6.88 6.48 7.48
C PHE A 324 -7.47 5.07 7.58
N TRP A 325 -7.00 4.26 8.52
CA TRP A 325 -7.47 2.88 8.67
C TRP A 325 -8.94 2.83 9.09
N GLU A 326 -9.40 3.72 9.97
CA GLU A 326 -10.82 3.88 10.30
C GLU A 326 -11.65 4.10 9.03
N ARG A 327 -11.31 5.11 8.21
CA ARG A 327 -12.07 5.43 6.99
C ARG A 327 -11.96 4.37 5.91
N PHE A 328 -10.76 3.84 5.69
CA PHE A 328 -10.53 2.80 4.70
C PHE A 328 -11.35 1.56 5.01
N SER A 329 -11.51 1.24 6.29
CA SER A 329 -12.32 0.12 6.72
C SER A 329 -13.83 0.33 6.52
N GLU A 330 -14.30 1.58 6.50
CA GLU A 330 -15.70 1.95 6.27
C GLU A 330 -16.07 2.02 4.78
N ASN A 331 -15.16 2.53 3.94
CA ASN A 331 -15.46 2.87 2.55
C ASN A 331 -14.67 2.05 1.51
N GLY A 332 -13.59 1.38 1.93
CA GLY A 332 -12.69 0.60 1.09
C GLY A 332 -11.80 1.40 0.13
N ASP A 333 -11.91 2.73 0.07
CA ASP A 333 -11.23 3.63 -0.87
C ASP A 333 -9.95 4.22 -0.28
N VAL A 334 -8.80 3.94 -0.91
CA VAL A 334 -7.49 4.38 -0.41
C VAL A 334 -7.37 5.90 -0.41
N GLY A 335 -7.58 6.52 -1.57
CA GLY A 335 -7.32 7.94 -1.77
C GLY A 335 -8.23 8.82 -0.93
N MET A 336 -9.53 8.53 -0.91
CA MET A 336 -10.51 9.31 -0.16
C MET A 336 -10.32 9.14 1.34
N SER A 337 -10.01 7.93 1.82
CA SER A 337 -9.73 7.70 3.24
C SER A 337 -8.50 8.45 3.71
N PHE A 338 -7.44 8.48 2.89
CA PHE A 338 -6.23 9.22 3.23
C PHE A 338 -6.46 10.73 3.17
N LEU A 339 -7.19 11.20 2.14
CA LEU A 339 -7.57 12.60 2.01
C LEU A 339 -8.35 13.09 3.22
N GLU A 340 -9.37 12.34 3.67
CA GLU A 340 -10.13 12.67 4.87
C GLU A 340 -9.27 12.68 6.14
N ALA A 341 -8.36 11.72 6.28
CA ALA A 341 -7.43 11.68 7.40
C ALA A 341 -6.55 12.94 7.47
N LEU A 342 -6.02 13.38 6.33
CA LEU A 342 -5.24 14.61 6.23
C LEU A 342 -6.08 15.87 6.47
N GLN A 343 -7.29 15.93 5.92
CA GLN A 343 -8.20 17.06 6.14
C GLN A 343 -8.56 17.18 7.63
N SER A 344 -8.84 16.07 8.31
CA SER A 344 -9.10 16.04 9.75
C SER A 344 -7.89 16.52 10.54
N TYR A 345 -6.68 16.04 10.20
CA TYR A 345 -5.44 16.42 10.86
C TYR A 345 -5.15 17.92 10.74
N LEU A 346 -5.27 18.48 9.53
CA LEU A 346 -5.02 19.90 9.26
C LEU A 346 -6.07 20.83 9.88
N CYS A 347 -7.26 20.32 10.20
CA CYS A 347 -8.32 21.07 10.88
C CYS A 347 -8.33 20.89 12.41
N ASP A 348 -7.41 20.11 12.96
CA ASP A 348 -7.35 19.84 14.40
C ASP A 348 -6.72 21.02 15.16
N GLN A 349 -7.54 21.72 15.95
CA GLN A 349 -7.14 22.87 16.78
C GLN A 349 -6.21 22.49 17.92
N THR A 350 -6.14 21.21 18.30
CA THR A 350 -5.18 20.72 19.29
C THR A 350 -3.78 20.54 18.68
N VAL A 351 -3.69 20.44 17.36
CA VAL A 351 -2.44 20.28 16.61
C VAL A 351 -1.97 21.62 16.03
N PHE A 352 -2.88 22.37 15.42
CA PHE A 352 -2.57 23.60 14.68
C PHE A 352 -3.23 24.84 15.27
N SER A 353 -2.58 25.99 15.05
CA SER A 353 -3.08 27.31 15.46
C SER A 353 -3.37 28.17 14.22
N PRO A 354 -4.39 29.04 14.27
CA PRO A 354 -4.65 29.99 13.19
C PRO A 354 -3.62 31.14 13.14
N LYS A 355 -2.81 31.33 14.19
CA LYS A 355 -1.86 32.46 14.30
C LYS A 355 -0.39 32.02 14.40
N GLU A 356 -0.14 30.83 14.90
CA GLU A 356 1.21 30.31 15.13
C GLU A 356 1.47 29.12 14.20
N ARG A 357 2.55 29.21 13.40
CA ARG A 357 2.91 28.14 12.46
C ARG A 357 3.50 26.94 13.22
N ARG A 358 2.94 25.76 12.99
CA ARG A 358 3.37 24.47 13.56
C ARG A 358 4.08 23.63 12.50
N PHE A 359 5.24 24.08 12.01
CA PHE A 359 5.97 23.44 10.90
C PHE A 359 6.29 21.96 11.13
N GLN A 360 6.78 21.58 12.31
CA GLN A 360 7.10 20.18 12.62
C GLN A 360 5.89 19.26 12.48
N LYS A 361 4.71 19.70 12.94
CA LYS A 361 3.45 18.95 12.78
C LYS A 361 2.99 18.95 11.32
N TYR A 362 3.13 20.09 10.64
CA TYR A 362 2.76 20.22 9.23
C TYR A 362 3.61 19.34 8.30
N ASN A 363 4.87 19.10 8.64
CA ASN A 363 5.76 18.20 7.90
C ASN A 363 5.25 16.77 7.83
N LEU A 364 4.48 16.34 8.84
CA LEU A 364 3.84 15.04 8.82
C LEU A 364 2.86 14.92 7.64
N TYR A 365 2.05 15.93 7.38
CA TYR A 365 1.21 15.99 6.18
C TYR A 365 2.07 16.11 4.90
N LEU A 366 2.97 17.09 4.85
CA LEU A 366 3.71 17.41 3.62
C LEU A 366 4.54 16.24 3.10
N SER A 367 5.14 15.46 3.99
CA SER A 367 6.06 14.39 3.60
C SER A 367 5.38 13.07 3.28
N LYS A 368 4.09 12.89 3.60
CA LYS A 368 3.38 11.63 3.30
C LYS A 368 3.15 11.49 1.81
N VAL A 369 3.43 10.33 1.25
CA VAL A 369 3.24 10.04 -0.17
C VAL A 369 2.52 8.71 -0.30
N ILE A 370 1.53 8.66 -1.19
CA ILE A 370 0.89 7.42 -1.63
C ILE A 370 1.58 6.97 -2.91
N TYR A 371 2.30 5.86 -2.83
CA TYR A 371 2.87 5.17 -3.97
C TYR A 371 1.91 4.06 -4.42
N GLY A 372 1.56 4.02 -5.70
CA GLY A 372 0.57 3.08 -6.23
C GLY A 372 -0.68 3.77 -6.73
N ASP A 373 -1.71 2.97 -7.01
CA ASP A 373 -2.99 3.52 -7.45
C ASP A 373 -3.78 4.12 -6.27
N VAL A 374 -3.88 5.44 -6.25
CA VAL A 374 -4.64 6.18 -5.25
C VAL A 374 -6.16 6.00 -5.37
N SER A 375 -6.65 5.53 -6.53
CA SER A 375 -8.08 5.31 -6.76
C SER A 375 -8.58 3.92 -6.36
N TRP A 376 -7.67 3.07 -5.85
CA TRP A 376 -7.99 1.70 -5.50
C TRP A 376 -9.06 1.66 -4.41
N ARG A 377 -10.05 0.79 -4.62
CA ARG A 377 -11.13 0.54 -3.69
C ARG A 377 -11.44 -0.95 -3.56
N ILE A 378 -11.75 -1.40 -2.35
CA ILE A 378 -12.29 -2.74 -2.10
C ILE A 378 -13.79 -2.73 -2.41
N SER A 379 -14.27 -3.68 -3.23
CA SER A 379 -15.70 -3.82 -3.53
C SER A 379 -16.49 -4.24 -2.28
N LYS A 380 -17.56 -3.52 -1.94
CA LYS A 380 -18.51 -3.89 -0.87
C LYS A 380 -19.02 -5.32 -1.10
N GLY A 381 -18.70 -6.23 -0.18
CA GLY A 381 -19.03 -7.66 -0.28
C GLY A 381 -17.92 -8.63 0.17
N ALA A 382 -16.69 -8.15 0.38
CA ALA A 382 -15.56 -8.95 0.90
C ALA A 382 -15.51 -9.05 2.44
N GLU A 383 -16.57 -8.63 3.13
CA GLU A 383 -16.62 -8.37 4.59
C GLU A 383 -16.75 -9.64 5.48
N ASN A 384 -16.76 -10.85 4.90
CA ASN A 384 -17.11 -12.09 5.63
C ASN A 384 -15.93 -13.02 5.94
N ASN A 385 -14.72 -12.52 6.20
CA ASN A 385 -13.61 -13.37 6.63
C ASN A 385 -13.21 -13.08 8.09
N GLN A 386 -13.58 -14.00 8.97
CA GLN A 386 -13.11 -14.08 10.36
C GLN A 386 -11.64 -14.59 10.43
N PHE A 387 -11.04 -14.74 11.64
CA PHE A 387 -9.80 -15.48 12.01
C PHE A 387 -8.46 -14.69 12.03
N ILE A 388 -7.38 -14.97 12.78
CA ILE A 388 -6.99 -15.52 14.11
C ILE A 388 -5.67 -14.76 14.44
N CYS A 389 -5.48 -14.25 15.66
CA CYS A 389 -4.22 -13.60 16.06
C CYS A 389 -3.13 -14.63 16.42
N TYR A 390 -1.91 -14.42 15.91
CA TYR A 390 -0.70 -14.88 16.57
C TYR A 390 -0.06 -13.68 17.26
N ALA A 391 0.12 -13.78 18.57
CA ALA A 391 1.00 -12.90 19.33
C ALA A 391 2.13 -13.80 19.86
N GLN A 392 3.38 -13.52 19.50
CA GLN A 392 4.51 -14.05 20.27
C GLN A 392 4.87 -13.03 21.35
N PRO A 393 4.61 -13.34 22.63
CA PRO A 393 5.60 -13.23 23.66
C PRO A 393 6.34 -14.57 23.74
N ASP A 394 7.66 -14.50 23.68
CA ASP A 394 8.63 -15.54 23.99
C ASP A 394 8.96 -16.59 22.92
N SER A 395 10.26 -16.85 22.89
CA SER A 395 11.11 -17.59 21.96
C SER A 395 10.87 -19.10 21.93
N HIS A 396 9.62 -19.56 21.81
CA HIS A 396 9.33 -20.96 21.52
C HIS A 396 8.16 -21.10 20.54
N PHE A 397 8.45 -21.70 19.39
CA PHE A 397 7.48 -22.02 18.34
C PHE A 397 6.44 -23.03 18.88
N ARG A 398 5.21 -22.59 19.19
CA ARG A 398 4.08 -23.49 19.49
C ARG A 398 3.03 -23.39 18.38
N ILE A 399 2.98 -24.42 17.53
CA ILE A 399 1.89 -24.61 16.57
C ILE A 399 0.70 -25.18 17.34
N SER A 400 -0.34 -24.37 17.57
CA SER A 400 -1.62 -24.86 18.07
C SER A 400 -2.54 -25.18 16.90
N LEU A 401 -2.55 -26.44 16.46
CA LEU A 401 -3.55 -26.96 15.52
C LEU A 401 -4.89 -27.11 16.25
N LYS A 402 -5.84 -26.23 15.97
CA LYS A 402 -7.22 -26.39 16.43
C LYS A 402 -7.95 -27.30 15.43
N ILE A 403 -8.03 -28.59 15.73
CA ILE A 403 -8.88 -29.52 14.99
C ILE A 403 -10.33 -29.26 15.47
N GLU A 404 -11.14 -28.62 14.65
CA GLU A 404 -12.58 -28.52 14.92
C GLU A 404 -13.22 -29.90 14.77
N ALA A 405 -13.79 -30.41 15.87
CA ALA A 405 -14.64 -31.58 15.83
C ALA A 405 -15.96 -31.21 15.13
N PRO A 406 -16.44 -32.00 14.15
CA PRO A 406 -17.68 -31.69 13.46
C PRO A 406 -18.87 -31.74 14.44
N SER A 407 -19.82 -30.84 14.19
CA SER A 407 -21.04 -30.63 14.96
C SER A 407 -21.83 -31.92 15.19
N GLN A 408 -22.50 -31.96 16.34
CA GLN A 408 -23.18 -33.13 16.88
C GLN A 408 -24.10 -33.84 15.88
N GLY A 409 -23.59 -34.93 15.32
CA GLY A 409 -24.37 -36.01 14.71
C GLY A 409 -24.01 -37.31 15.40
N LYS A 410 -25.00 -38.02 15.95
CA LYS A 410 -24.81 -39.33 16.59
C LYS A 410 -24.11 -40.30 15.63
N PHE A 411 -22.88 -40.69 15.95
CA PHE A 411 -22.18 -41.77 15.26
C PHE A 411 -21.65 -42.81 16.24
N ASN A 412 -21.95 -44.08 15.92
CA ASN A 412 -21.62 -45.27 16.70
C ASN A 412 -20.10 -45.48 16.82
N GLY A 413 -19.62 -45.58 18.06
CA GLY A 413 -18.22 -45.83 18.36
C GLY A 413 -17.81 -47.26 18.03
N LYS A 414 -16.85 -47.41 17.10
CA LYS A 414 -15.84 -48.47 17.12
C LYS A 414 -14.67 -48.36 16.11
N THR A 415 -14.57 -47.31 15.28
CA THR A 415 -13.55 -47.31 14.20
C THR A 415 -12.63 -46.07 14.13
N ILE A 416 -12.73 -45.08 15.02
CA ILE A 416 -11.92 -43.83 14.93
C ILE A 416 -11.08 -43.57 16.20
N VAL A 417 -10.43 -44.60 16.74
CA VAL A 417 -9.49 -44.44 17.87
C VAL A 417 -8.06 -44.90 17.50
N SER A 418 -7.86 -45.60 16.38
CA SER A 418 -6.53 -46.14 16.05
C SER A 418 -5.64 -45.20 15.22
N SER A 419 -6.18 -44.22 14.48
CA SER A 419 -5.37 -43.35 13.60
C SER A 419 -4.72 -42.16 14.32
N SER A 420 -5.44 -41.53 15.25
CA SER A 420 -4.97 -40.32 15.95
C SER A 420 -3.88 -40.63 16.98
N ILE A 421 -3.98 -41.79 17.65
CA ILE A 421 -2.97 -42.23 18.62
C ILE A 421 -1.68 -42.66 17.91
N PHE A 422 -1.79 -43.29 16.73
CA PHE A 422 -0.63 -43.74 15.95
C PHE A 422 0.18 -42.54 15.41
N LEU A 423 -0.50 -41.48 14.97
CA LEU A 423 0.17 -40.26 14.51
C LEU A 423 0.86 -39.50 15.67
N PHE A 424 0.25 -39.51 16.85
CA PHE A 424 0.80 -38.88 18.05
C PHE A 424 2.04 -39.62 18.56
N VAL A 425 2.04 -40.95 18.53
CA VAL A 425 3.20 -41.79 18.89
C VAL A 425 4.35 -41.62 17.89
N LEU A 426 4.06 -41.49 16.59
CA LEU A 426 5.06 -41.20 15.55
C LEU A 426 5.70 -39.81 15.71
N LEU A 427 4.92 -38.81 16.12
CA LEU A 427 5.41 -37.46 16.41
C LEU A 427 6.30 -37.42 17.65
N ILE A 428 5.94 -38.17 18.70
CA ILE A 428 6.77 -38.30 19.90
C ILE A 428 8.08 -39.03 19.58
N LEU A 429 8.03 -40.14 18.84
CA LEU A 429 9.23 -40.89 18.42
C LEU A 429 10.16 -40.06 17.51
N TYR A 430 9.60 -39.27 16.60
CA TYR A 430 10.36 -38.34 15.76
C TYR A 430 11.02 -37.23 16.62
N TYR A 431 10.33 -36.76 17.66
CA TYR A 431 10.86 -35.76 18.59
C TYR A 431 11.98 -36.31 19.48
N PHE A 432 11.90 -37.57 19.91
CA PHE A 432 12.94 -38.24 20.70
C PHE A 432 14.21 -38.59 19.89
N LEU A 433 14.10 -38.76 18.57
CA LEU A 433 15.25 -39.07 17.70
C LEU A 433 16.12 -37.85 17.37
N ILE A 434 15.69 -36.63 17.68
CA ILE A 434 16.32 -35.37 17.24
C ILE A 434 16.97 -34.59 18.39
N MET A 435 16.62 -34.87 19.66
CA MET A 435 17.06 -34.09 20.83
C MET A 435 18.31 -34.69 21.50
N ARG A 436 19.20 -33.85 22.03
CA ARG A 436 20.38 -34.26 22.82
C ARG A 436 20.00 -34.57 24.27
N ASP A 437 20.78 -35.45 24.91
CA ASP A 437 20.52 -36.01 26.26
C ASP A 437 20.21 -34.96 27.35
N ASP A 438 20.77 -33.76 27.25
CA ASP A 438 20.61 -32.68 28.24
C ASP A 438 19.18 -32.10 28.29
N GLU A 439 18.41 -32.22 27.20
CA GLU A 439 17.03 -31.70 27.12
C GLU A 439 16.00 -32.69 27.71
N ILE A 440 16.35 -33.97 27.84
CA ILE A 440 15.49 -35.03 28.37
C ILE A 440 15.28 -34.86 29.89
N ALA A 441 16.31 -34.43 30.61
CA ALA A 441 16.24 -34.22 32.06
C ALA A 441 15.33 -33.04 32.46
N SER A 442 15.28 -32.00 31.62
CA SER A 442 14.42 -30.81 31.82
C SER A 442 12.94 -31.13 31.59
N LEU A 443 12.65 -31.99 30.61
CA LEU A 443 11.28 -32.40 30.30
C LEU A 443 10.68 -33.32 31.37
N ALA A 444 11.50 -34.20 31.98
CA ALA A 444 11.07 -35.05 33.09
C ALA A 444 10.69 -34.26 34.36
N ALA A 445 11.29 -33.08 34.56
CA ALA A 445 11.01 -32.23 35.72
C ALA A 445 9.73 -31.40 35.60
N SER A 446 9.19 -31.22 34.39
CA SER A 446 8.12 -30.25 34.08
C SER A 446 6.72 -30.87 33.93
N VAL A 447 6.58 -32.19 34.08
CA VAL A 447 5.29 -32.90 34.02
C VAL A 447 4.71 -33.08 35.42
N ARG A 448 3.99 -32.07 35.92
CA ARG A 448 3.10 -32.19 37.10
C ARG A 448 1.66 -31.86 36.71
N CYS A 449 1.01 -32.78 36.00
CA CYS A 449 -0.44 -33.01 35.99
C CYS A 449 -0.72 -34.06 34.92
N ILE A 450 -0.62 -35.33 35.30
CA ILE A 450 -1.13 -36.45 34.52
C ILE A 450 -1.99 -37.27 35.49
N THR A 451 -3.17 -37.71 35.06
CA THR A 451 -4.04 -38.51 35.92
C THR A 451 -3.43 -39.89 36.17
N GLU A 452 -3.68 -40.52 37.33
CA GLU A 452 -3.08 -41.82 37.72
C GLU A 452 -3.23 -42.92 36.65
N LYS A 453 -4.24 -42.81 35.79
CA LYS A 453 -4.53 -43.77 34.72
C LYS A 453 -3.58 -43.64 33.52
N GLU A 454 -3.08 -42.44 33.26
CA GLU A 454 -2.16 -42.12 32.17
C GLU A 454 -0.70 -42.37 32.59
N GLU A 455 -0.37 -42.17 33.88
CA GLU A 455 0.92 -42.54 34.45
C GLU A 455 1.18 -44.06 34.39
N TYR A 456 0.13 -44.88 34.57
CA TYR A 456 0.22 -46.34 34.46
C TYR A 456 0.60 -46.82 33.04
N VAL A 457 0.06 -46.16 32.01
CA VAL A 457 0.34 -46.51 30.60
C VAL A 457 1.76 -46.09 30.22
N LEU A 458 2.20 -44.91 30.66
CA LEU A 458 3.58 -44.43 30.47
C LEU A 458 4.62 -45.31 31.17
N ARG A 459 4.36 -45.74 32.41
CA ARG A 459 5.27 -46.66 33.15
C ARG A 459 5.39 -48.04 32.50
N ARG A 460 4.33 -48.56 31.86
CA ARG A 460 4.42 -49.83 31.11
C ARG A 460 5.17 -49.72 29.79
N LEU A 461 5.09 -48.57 29.12
CA LEU A 461 5.80 -48.34 27.86
C LEU A 461 7.31 -48.11 28.08
N LEU A 462 7.69 -47.47 29.19
CA LEU A 462 9.09 -47.27 29.57
C LEU A 462 9.79 -48.54 30.08
N HIS A 463 9.04 -49.50 30.65
CA HIS A 463 9.59 -50.80 31.06
C HIS A 463 9.76 -51.81 29.92
N ALA A 464 9.21 -51.52 28.74
CA ALA A 464 9.30 -52.35 27.55
C ALA A 464 10.43 -51.93 26.59
N TRP A 465 11.28 -50.99 27.02
CA TRP A 465 12.47 -50.52 26.32
C TRP A 465 13.74 -50.90 27.08
#